data_AF-A0A3D1G682-F1
#
_entry.id   AF-A0A3D1G682-F1
#
_cell.length_a   1.000
_cell.length_b   1.000
_cell.length_c   1.000
_cell.angle_alpha   90.00
_cell.angle_beta   90.00
_cell.angle_gamma   90.00
#
_symmetry.space_group_name_H-M   'P 1'
#
loop_
_entity.id
_entity.type
_entity.pdbx_description
1 polymer ?
#
loop_
_entity_poly.entity_id
_entity_poly.type
_entity_poly.pdbx_seq_one_letter_code
_entity_poly.pdbx_strand_id
1 'polypeptide(L)' 'FLEIKAQSREVARITGFKNFSYEIEDGIDLEQYGAVLIWCERFSQFITAGKLTNRS' A
#
# COMPACT_ATOMS: atom_id res chain seq x y z
N PHE A 1 -4.13 -6.83 -12.58
CA PHE A 1 -3.25 -5.97 -11.76
C PHE A 1 -3.71 -4.51 -11.74
N LEU A 2 -3.94 -3.87 -12.90
CA LEU A 2 -4.50 -2.50 -12.95
C LEU A 2 -5.86 -2.37 -12.25
N GLU A 3 -6.69 -3.42 -12.31
CA GLU A 3 -7.97 -3.48 -11.58
C GLU A 3 -7.78 -3.42 -10.05
N ILE A 4 -6.83 -4.17 -9.51
CA ILE A 4 -6.48 -4.15 -8.08
C ILE A 4 -6.04 -2.73 -7.66
N LYS A 5 -5.23 -2.07 -8.50
CA LYS A 5 -4.83 -0.68 -8.24
C LYS A 5 -6.03 0.26 -8.21
N ALA A 6 -7.00 0.10 -9.11
CA ALA A 6 -8.23 0.90 -9.10
C ALA A 6 -9.10 0.67 -7.85
N GLN A 7 -8.99 -0.52 -7.25
CA GLN A 7 -9.66 -0.88 -5.99
C GLN A 7 -8.81 -0.55 -4.74
N SER A 8 -7.58 -0.08 -4.92
CA SER A 8 -6.66 0.22 -3.83
C SER A 8 -6.80 1.67 -3.36
N ARG A 9 -6.57 1.89 -2.07
CA ARG A 9 -6.41 3.24 -1.51
C ARG A 9 -4.93 3.60 -1.52
N GLU A 10 -4.57 4.71 -2.18
CA GLU A 10 -3.23 5.29 -2.01
C GLU A 10 -3.13 5.84 -0.58
N VAL A 11 -2.15 5.34 0.19
CA VAL A 11 -1.91 5.77 1.58
C VAL A 11 -0.62 6.56 1.73
N ALA A 12 0.35 6.39 0.83
CA ALA A 12 1.61 7.12 0.87
C ALA A 12 2.33 7.08 -0.49
N ARG A 13 3.16 8.10 -0.74
CA ARG A 13 4.17 8.09 -1.81
C ARG A 13 5.56 7.82 -1.26
N ILE A 14 6.18 6.76 -1.75
CA ILE A 14 7.54 6.36 -1.37
C ILE A 14 8.55 7.11 -2.23
N THR A 15 9.40 7.94 -1.61
CA THR A 15 10.46 8.70 -2.29
C THR A 15 11.87 8.12 -2.10
N GLY A 16 12.00 7.05 -1.31
CA GLY A 16 13.29 6.41 -1.01
C GLY A 16 13.16 4.96 -0.56
N PHE A 17 14.30 4.28 -0.38
CA PHE A 17 14.35 2.82 -0.18
C PHE A 17 14.58 2.38 1.27
N LYS A 18 14.70 3.30 2.22
CA LYS A 18 15.08 2.97 3.61
C LYS A 18 14.18 3.67 4.61
N ASN A 19 13.76 2.92 5.64
CA ASN A 19 13.13 3.40 6.88
C ASN A 19 11.96 4.37 6.68
N PHE A 20 11.07 4.07 5.74
CA PHE A 20 9.80 4.80 5.65
C PHE A 20 8.78 4.16 6.58
N SER A 21 8.13 5.00 7.38
CA SER A 21 6.92 4.68 8.13
C SER A 21 5.93 5.79 7.85
N TYR A 22 4.65 5.46 7.74
CA TYR A 22 3.60 6.43 7.47
C TYR A 22 2.42 6.16 8.40
N GLU A 23 1.85 7.22 8.93
CA GLU A 23 0.62 7.14 9.71
C GLU A 23 -0.56 7.05 8.76
N ILE A 24 -1.42 6.06 8.98
CA ILE A 24 -2.63 5.89 8.18
C ILE A 24 -3.69 6.88 8.69
N GLU A 25 -4.35 7.58 7.77
CA GLU A 25 -5.45 8.49 8.09
C GLU A 25 -6.55 7.77 8.89
N ASP A 26 -7.12 8.47 9.87
CA ASP A 26 -8.28 7.99 10.61
C ASP A 26 -9.44 7.68 9.65
N GLY A 27 -10.10 6.54 9.88
CA GLY A 27 -11.24 6.09 9.08
C GLY A 27 -10.90 5.10 7.98
N ILE A 28 -9.62 4.76 7.75
CA ILE A 28 -9.25 3.60 6.95
C ILE A 28 -9.36 2.34 7.83
N ASP A 29 -10.38 1.54 7.56
CA ASP A 29 -10.56 0.24 8.19
C ASP A 29 -9.65 -0.81 7.53
N LEU A 30 -8.56 -1.15 8.23
CA LEU A 30 -7.56 -2.11 7.76
C LEU A 30 -8.11 -3.54 7.66
N GLU A 31 -9.22 -3.88 8.32
CA GLU A 31 -9.83 -5.22 8.22
C GLU A 31 -10.44 -5.47 6.84
N GLN A 32 -10.74 -4.41 6.09
CA GLN A 32 -11.24 -4.49 4.72
C GLN A 32 -10.14 -4.81 3.69
N TYR A 33 -8.87 -4.80 4.11
CA TYR A 33 -7.72 -4.98 3.23
C TYR A 33 -6.89 -6.21 3.64
N GLY A 34 -6.50 -7.03 2.67
CA GLY A 34 -5.66 -8.21 2.94
C GLY A 34 -4.15 -7.93 2.92
N ALA A 35 -3.71 -6.87 2.24
CA ALA A 35 -2.31 -6.60 1.97
C ALA A 35 -2.04 -5.14 1.62
N VAL A 36 -0.77 -4.73 1.77
CA VAL A 36 -0.22 -3.50 1.21
C VAL A 36 0.56 -3.86 -0.05
N LEU A 37 0.45 -3.03 -1.09
CA LEU A 37 1.23 -3.17 -2.32
C LEU A 37 2.04 -1.91 -2.59
N ILE A 38 3.20 -2.07 -3.22
CA ILE A 38 4.02 -0.99 -3.75
C ILE A 38 3.88 -1.00 -5.27
N TRP A 39 3.46 0.15 -5.81
CA TRP A 39 3.30 0.38 -7.23
C TRP A 39 4.27 1.47 -7.70
N CYS A 40 4.85 1.30 -8.89
CA CYS A 40 5.63 2.33 -9.55
C CYS A 40 4.83 2.97 -10.68
N GLU A 41 4.42 4.23 -10.48
CA GLU A 41 3.68 5.01 -11.48
C GLU A 41 4.46 5.22 -12.77
N ARG A 42 5.77 5.48 -12.67
CA ARG A 42 6.62 5.79 -13.83
C ARG A 42 6.68 4.67 -14.86
N PHE A 43 6.70 3.43 -14.39
CA PHE A 43 6.77 2.25 -15.26
C PHE A 43 5.42 1.56 -15.42
N SER A 44 4.38 2.01 -14.72
CA SER A 44 3.08 1.34 -14.66
C SER A 44 3.21 -0.14 -14.26
N GLN A 45 4.01 -0.43 -13.22
CA GLN A 45 4.30 -1.79 -12.80
C GLN A 45 4.13 -2.02 -11.30
N PHE A 46 3.78 -3.27 -10.98
CA PHE A 46 3.85 -3.83 -9.65
C PHE A 46 5.30 -4.00 -9.21
N ILE A 47 5.61 -3.62 -7.97
CA ILE A 47 6.93 -3.80 -7.38
C ILE A 47 6.93 -4.96 -6.38
N THR A 48 6.08 -4.88 -5.35
CA THR A 48 5.99 -5.91 -4.30
C THR A 48 4.70 -5.75 -3.49
N ALA A 49 4.34 -6.76 -2.70
CA ALA A 49 3.24 -6.72 -1.74
C ALA A 49 3.59 -7.45 -0.44
N GLY A 50 2.99 -7.02 0.65
CA GLY A 50 3.12 -7.62 1.98
C GLY A 50 1.75 -7.79 2.64
N LYS A 51 1.54 -8.94 3.28
CA LYS A 51 0.30 -9.20 4.03
C LYS A 51 0.23 -8.27 5.25
N LEU A 52 -0.94 -7.70 5.49
CA LEU A 52 -1.20 -6.97 6.73
C LEU A 52 -1.23 -7.97 7.89
N THR A 53 -0.38 -7.75 8.89
CA THR A 53 -0.38 -8.50 10.14
C THR A 53 -0.74 -7.55 11.28
N ASN A 54 -2.00 -7.60 11.71
CA ASN A 54 -2.39 -6.93 12.93
C ASN A 54 -1.86 -7.77 14.11
N ARG A 55 -0.84 -7.28 14.81
CA ARG A 55 -0.42 -7.88 16.08
C ARG A 55 -1.26 -7.24 17.18
N SER A 56 -2.35 -7.92 17.51
CA SER A 56 -3.16 -7.68 18.73
C SER A 56 -2.36 -7.92 20.00
#